data_AF-A0A1S3QJ50-F1
#
_entry.id   AF-A0A1S3QJ50-F1
#
_cell.length_a   1.000
_cell.length_b   1.000
_cell.length_c   1.000
_cell.angle_alpha   90.00
_cell.angle_beta   90.00
_cell.angle_gamma   90.00
#
_symmetry.space_group_name_H-M   'P 1'
#
loop_
_entity.id
_entity.type
_entity.pdbx_description
1 polymer ?
#
loop_
_entity_poly.entity_id
_entity_poly.type
_entity_poly.pdbx_seq_one_letter_code
_entity_poly.pdbx_strand_id
1 'polypeptide(L)'
;MVAHEILPVRAVMHSRGMARTSACPRPGCGQEESVRHLLWECRAARDLWKEVGPLISPCLPAGEDLTPQLVLYGVGRRPIPPKAFTKLWPTLTCLKAALWSSRNLLVAKQVNTTPQAVAMVATEALGWYRRKGASTPGEGSPTTPKVPAATA
;
A
#
# COMPACT_ATOMS: atom_id res chain seq x y z
N MET A 1 3.06 2.68 4.61
CA MET A 1 1.68 3.04 5.00
C MET A 1 1.21 2.04 6.06
N VAL A 2 0.95 2.49 7.29
CA VAL A 2 0.28 1.67 8.31
C VAL A 2 -1.23 1.81 8.13
N ALA A 3 -1.98 0.72 8.24
CA ALA A 3 -3.44 0.70 8.07
C ALA A 3 -4.19 1.23 9.30
N HIS A 4 -3.90 2.45 9.74
CA HIS A 4 -4.85 3.21 10.56
C HIS A 4 -6.01 3.59 9.64
N GLU A 5 -7.25 3.61 10.12
CA GLU A 5 -8.48 3.77 9.32
C GLU A 5 -8.67 5.17 8.66
N ILE A 6 -7.60 5.74 8.15
CA ILE A 6 -7.49 7.05 7.51
C ILE A 6 -7.83 7.00 6.02
N LEU A 7 -7.84 5.81 5.40
CA LEU A 7 -8.14 5.68 3.98
C LEU A 7 -9.63 5.96 3.74
N PRO A 8 -9.99 6.76 2.72
CA PRO A 8 -11.39 7.01 2.34
C PRO A 8 -11.98 5.79 1.60
N VAL A 9 -12.08 4.68 2.32
CA VAL A 9 -12.82 3.48 1.91
C VAL A 9 -14.33 3.72 2.04
N ARG A 10 -15.15 2.94 1.33
CA ARG A 10 -16.60 3.16 1.23
C ARG A 10 -17.28 3.15 2.59
N ALA A 11 -16.88 2.30 3.54
CA ALA A 11 -17.45 2.31 4.89
C ALA A 11 -17.29 3.68 5.58
N VAL A 12 -16.08 4.24 5.57
CA VAL A 12 -15.77 5.56 6.15
C VAL A 12 -16.44 6.70 5.39
N MET A 13 -16.50 6.62 4.06
CA MET A 13 -17.15 7.65 3.25
C MET A 13 -18.67 7.63 3.45
N HIS A 14 -19.27 6.44 3.52
CA HIS A 14 -20.72 6.26 3.68
C HIS A 14 -21.19 6.76 5.05
N SER A 15 -20.47 6.42 6.13
CA SER A 15 -20.81 6.91 7.48
C SER A 15 -20.78 8.43 7.61
N ARG A 16 -20.09 9.12 6.69
CA ARG A 16 -19.98 10.58 6.61
C ARG A 16 -20.85 11.19 5.50
N GLY A 17 -21.74 10.42 4.87
CA GLY A 17 -22.62 10.89 3.79
C GLY A 17 -21.90 11.22 2.47
N MET A 18 -20.62 10.85 2.32
CA MET A 18 -19.80 11.14 1.12
C MET A 18 -19.86 10.02 0.07
N ALA A 19 -20.43 8.86 0.40
CA ALA A 19 -20.66 7.77 -0.55
C ALA A 19 -22.09 7.22 -0.41
N ARG A 20 -22.67 6.80 -1.54
CA ARG A 20 -24.04 6.24 -1.58
C ARG A 20 -24.17 4.84 -0.96
N THR A 21 -23.06 4.14 -0.74
CA THR A 21 -23.03 2.78 -0.19
C THR A 21 -21.70 2.54 0.52
N SER A 22 -21.69 1.69 1.54
CA SER A 22 -20.49 1.18 2.21
C SER A 22 -19.85 -0.01 1.47
N ALA A 23 -20.52 -0.56 0.46
CA ALA A 23 -20.07 -1.75 -0.25
C ALA A 23 -18.81 -1.52 -1.11
N CYS A 24 -18.00 -2.56 -1.21
CA CYS A 24 -16.79 -2.64 -2.02
C CYS A 24 -17.10 -2.35 -3.50
N PRO A 25 -16.36 -1.43 -4.14
CA PRO A 25 -16.62 -1.04 -5.53
C PRO A 25 -16.20 -2.12 -6.54
N ARG A 26 -15.53 -3.19 -6.10
CA ARG A 26 -15.09 -4.27 -6.97
C ARG A 26 -16.29 -5.08 -7.46
N PRO A 27 -16.41 -5.32 -8.79
CA PRO A 27 -17.49 -6.14 -9.34
C PRO A 27 -17.58 -7.51 -8.67
N GLY A 28 -18.80 -7.89 -8.27
CA GLY A 28 -19.06 -9.19 -7.64
C GLY A 28 -18.57 -9.34 -6.19
N CYS A 29 -18.03 -8.28 -5.56
CA CYS A 29 -17.60 -8.39 -4.16
C CYS A 29 -18.74 -8.18 -3.17
N GLY A 30 -19.45 -7.05 -3.24
CA GLY A 30 -20.64 -6.75 -2.42
C GLY A 30 -20.46 -6.60 -0.91
N GLN A 31 -19.31 -6.99 -0.35
CA GLN A 31 -18.98 -6.85 1.07
C GLN A 31 -18.72 -5.39 1.45
N GLU A 32 -18.83 -5.04 2.73
CA GLU A 32 -18.45 -3.72 3.22
C GLU A 32 -16.95 -3.41 2.99
N GLU A 33 -16.63 -2.25 2.43
CA GLU A 33 -15.24 -1.84 2.16
C GLU A 33 -14.63 -1.18 3.40
N SER A 34 -13.98 -1.99 4.24
CA SER A 34 -13.05 -1.51 5.27
C SER A 34 -11.61 -1.47 4.75
N VAL A 35 -10.68 -0.88 5.51
CA VAL A 35 -9.23 -0.92 5.16
C VAL A 35 -8.71 -2.35 5.18
N ARG A 36 -9.13 -3.15 6.16
CA ARG A 36 -8.81 -4.58 6.25
C ARG A 36 -9.36 -5.34 5.05
N HIS A 37 -10.59 -5.05 4.65
CA HIS A 37 -11.19 -5.64 3.46
C HIS A 37 -10.36 -5.31 2.22
N LEU A 38 -10.13 -4.03 1.96
CA LEU A 38 -9.39 -3.53 0.80
C LEU A 38 -7.99 -4.15 0.66
N LEU A 39 -7.25 -4.26 1.77
CA LEU A 39 -5.83 -4.60 1.75
C LEU A 39 -5.55 -6.09 1.99
N TRP A 40 -6.51 -6.87 2.49
CA TRP A 40 -6.29 -8.27 2.84
C TRP A 40 -7.42 -9.20 2.39
N GLU A 41 -8.67 -8.89 2.75
CA GLU A 41 -9.76 -9.87 2.63
C GLU A 41 -10.43 -9.88 1.25
N CYS A 42 -10.44 -8.74 0.55
CA CYS A 42 -11.02 -8.62 -0.78
C CYS A 42 -10.37 -9.61 -1.74
N ARG A 43 -11.14 -10.17 -2.66
CA ARG A 43 -10.62 -11.06 -3.71
C ARG A 43 -9.44 -10.43 -4.45
N ALA A 44 -9.53 -9.14 -4.81
CA ALA A 44 -8.45 -8.43 -5.49
C ALA A 44 -7.15 -8.39 -4.67
N ALA A 45 -7.25 -8.24 -3.35
CA ALA A 45 -6.09 -8.30 -2.45
C ALA A 45 -5.52 -9.72 -2.38
N ARG A 46 -6.37 -10.73 -2.16
CA ARG A 46 -5.94 -12.14 -2.10
C ARG A 46 -5.26 -12.61 -3.38
N ASP A 47 -5.80 -12.24 -4.53
CA ASP A 47 -5.25 -12.59 -5.84
C ASP A 47 -3.88 -11.90 -6.03
N LEU A 48 -3.73 -10.64 -5.61
CA LEU A 48 -2.42 -9.98 -5.60
C LEU A 48 -1.43 -10.68 -4.67
N TRP A 49 -1.80 -10.98 -3.42
CA TRP A 49 -0.90 -11.59 -2.44
C TRP A 49 -0.40 -12.97 -2.89
N LYS A 50 -1.23 -13.71 -3.62
CA LYS A 50 -0.82 -14.96 -4.29
C LYS A 50 0.18 -14.69 -5.43
N GLU A 51 -0.12 -13.73 -6.30
CA GLU A 51 0.74 -13.34 -7.43
C GLU A 51 2.14 -12.93 -6.97
N VAL A 52 2.23 -12.13 -5.90
CA VAL A 52 3.50 -11.57 -5.41
C VAL A 52 4.17 -12.41 -4.33
N GLY A 53 3.66 -13.61 -4.05
CA GLY A 53 4.26 -14.54 -3.08
C GLY A 53 5.76 -14.75 -3.30
N PRO A 54 6.23 -15.02 -4.54
CA PRO A 54 7.66 -15.15 -4.83
C PRO A 54 8.47 -13.87 -4.59
N LEU A 55 7.86 -12.68 -4.72
CA LEU A 55 8.52 -11.40 -4.44
C LEU A 55 8.68 -11.16 -2.94
N ILE A 56 7.69 -11.59 -2.14
CA ILE A 56 7.68 -11.38 -0.69
C ILE A 56 8.52 -12.43 0.05
N SER A 57 8.49 -13.68 -0.41
CA SER A 57 9.14 -14.82 0.26
C SER A 57 10.61 -14.56 0.66
N PRO A 58 11.49 -13.99 -0.22
CA PRO A 58 12.87 -13.67 0.15
C PRO A 58 13.02 -12.57 1.22
N CYS A 59 11.97 -11.80 1.48
CA CYS A 59 11.95 -10.74 2.48
C CYS A 59 11.37 -11.20 3.82
N LEU A 60 10.71 -12.37 3.88
CA LEU A 60 10.13 -12.89 5.11
C LEU A 60 11.21 -13.54 5.98
N PRO A 61 11.21 -13.27 7.30
CA PRO A 61 12.02 -14.03 8.25
C PRO A 61 11.65 -15.53 8.24
N ALA A 62 12.60 -16.39 8.59
CA ALA A 62 12.35 -17.82 8.68
C ALA A 62 11.22 -18.14 9.67
N GLY A 63 10.23 -18.91 9.21
CA GLY A 63 9.06 -19.30 10.01
C GLY A 63 7.99 -18.21 10.16
N GLU A 64 8.10 -17.09 9.45
CA GLU A 64 7.03 -16.10 9.33
C GLU A 64 6.20 -16.32 8.06
N ASP A 65 4.89 -16.19 8.20
CA ASP A 65 3.94 -16.21 7.09
C ASP A 65 3.39 -14.81 6.81
N LEU A 66 2.82 -14.62 5.63
CA LEU A 66 2.03 -13.44 5.36
C LEU A 66 0.72 -13.50 6.17
N THR A 67 0.61 -12.63 7.18
CA THR A 67 -0.59 -12.50 8.02
C THR A 67 -1.22 -11.12 7.84
N PRO A 68 -2.53 -10.95 8.14
CA PRO A 68 -3.14 -9.63 8.12
C PRO A 68 -2.42 -8.64 9.06
N GLN A 69 -1.96 -9.09 10.22
CA GLN A 69 -1.22 -8.29 11.18
C GLN A 69 0.09 -7.77 10.58
N LEU A 70 0.84 -8.64 9.91
CA LEU A 70 2.07 -8.29 9.23
C LEU A 70 1.83 -7.33 8.07
N VAL A 71 0.84 -7.62 7.21
CA VAL A 71 0.52 -6.79 6.05
C VAL A 71 0.03 -5.40 6.47
N LEU A 72 -0.91 -5.33 7.40
CA LEU A 72 -1.57 -4.08 7.78
C LEU A 72 -0.67 -3.22 8.67
N TYR A 73 0.01 -3.84 9.64
CA TYR A 73 0.69 -3.14 10.74
C TYR A 73 2.19 -3.39 10.82
N GLY A 74 2.74 -4.36 10.07
CA GLY A 74 4.15 -4.70 10.14
C GLY A 74 4.51 -5.54 11.36
N VAL A 75 3.50 -6.10 12.04
CA VAL A 75 3.66 -6.89 13.26
C VAL A 75 3.71 -8.37 12.89
N GLY A 76 4.89 -8.98 12.99
CA GLY A 76 5.09 -10.42 12.82
C GLY A 76 4.59 -11.22 14.01
N ARG A 77 4.53 -12.55 13.87
CA ARG A 77 4.24 -13.45 15.00
C ARG A 77 5.38 -13.46 16.01
N ARG A 78 6.60 -13.22 15.53
CA ARG A 78 7.83 -13.09 16.31
C ARG A 78 8.48 -11.72 16.05
N PRO A 79 9.40 -11.27 16.93
CA PRO A 79 10.21 -10.09 16.67
C PRO A 79 10.94 -10.21 15.33
N ILE A 80 10.67 -9.26 14.43
CA ILE A 80 11.30 -9.21 13.11
C ILE A 80 12.64 -8.46 13.24
N PRO A 81 13.78 -9.07 12.84
CA PRO A 81 15.06 -8.38 12.87
C PRO A 81 15.02 -7.08 12.04
N PRO A 82 15.64 -5.97 12.50
CA PRO A 82 15.60 -4.69 11.78
C PRO A 82 16.03 -4.80 10.31
N LYS A 83 17.07 -5.59 10.01
CA LYS A 83 17.58 -5.81 8.65
C LYS A 83 16.58 -6.54 7.73
N ALA A 84 15.75 -7.42 8.29
CA ALA A 84 14.66 -8.06 7.53
C ALA A 84 13.51 -7.07 7.33
N PHE A 85 13.17 -6.32 8.38
CA PHE A 85 12.11 -5.32 8.35
C PHE A 85 12.33 -4.22 7.31
N THR A 86 13.57 -3.74 7.14
CA THR A 86 13.92 -2.73 6.12
C THR A 86 13.73 -3.20 4.69
N LYS A 87 13.71 -4.50 4.43
CA LYS A 87 13.38 -5.07 3.11
C LYS A 87 11.88 -5.37 2.98
N LEU A 88 11.31 -5.95 4.02
CA LEU A 88 9.93 -6.41 4.05
C LEU A 88 8.93 -5.24 4.04
N TRP A 89 9.10 -4.26 4.91
CA TRP A 89 8.11 -3.21 5.10
C TRP A 89 7.92 -2.28 3.89
N PRO A 90 8.98 -1.85 3.17
CA PRO A 90 8.82 -1.12 1.92
C PRO A 90 8.07 -1.94 0.86
N THR A 91 8.40 -3.24 0.75
CA THR A 91 7.73 -4.15 -0.19
C THR A 91 6.23 -4.23 0.09
N LEU A 92 5.83 -4.48 1.34
CA LEU A 92 4.43 -4.48 1.75
C LEU A 92 3.76 -3.12 1.57
N THR A 93 4.48 -2.01 1.80
CA THR A 93 3.96 -0.66 1.62
C THR A 93 3.69 -0.36 0.14
N CYS A 94 4.59 -0.71 -0.78
CA CYS A 94 4.39 -0.53 -2.21
C CYS A 94 3.20 -1.35 -2.72
N LEU A 95 3.04 -2.59 -2.25
CA LEU A 95 1.90 -3.44 -2.62
C LEU A 95 0.56 -2.89 -2.11
N LYS A 96 0.51 -2.44 -0.84
CA LYS A 96 -0.68 -1.78 -0.29
C LYS A 96 -1.03 -0.50 -1.05
N ALA A 97 -0.04 0.32 -1.39
CA ALA A 97 -0.23 1.53 -2.17
C ALA A 97 -0.75 1.21 -3.58
N ALA A 98 -0.24 0.17 -4.22
CA ALA A 98 -0.71 -0.26 -5.53
C ALA A 98 -2.16 -0.78 -5.49
N LEU A 99 -2.56 -1.54 -4.46
CA LEU A 99 -3.95 -1.93 -4.23
C LEU A 99 -4.88 -0.71 -4.07
N TRP A 100 -4.44 0.27 -3.27
CA TRP A 100 -5.18 1.52 -3.10
C TRP A 100 -5.33 2.29 -4.40
N SER A 101 -4.25 2.49 -5.15
CA SER A 101 -4.27 3.16 -6.45
C SER A 101 -5.16 2.43 -7.46
N SER A 102 -5.08 1.10 -7.50
CA SER A 102 -5.93 0.25 -8.32
C SER A 102 -7.42 0.42 -7.98
N ARG A 103 -7.77 0.48 -6.70
CA ARG A 103 -9.15 0.78 -6.27
C ARG A 103 -9.58 2.18 -6.70
N ASN A 104 -8.70 3.18 -6.58
CA ASN A 104 -9.04 4.55 -6.98
C ASN A 104 -9.21 4.70 -8.50
N LEU A 105 -8.43 3.98 -9.30
CA LEU A 105 -8.64 3.91 -10.75
C LEU A 105 -10.00 3.32 -11.09
N LEU A 106 -10.43 2.28 -10.36
CA LEU A 106 -11.76 1.72 -10.53
C LEU A 106 -12.85 2.75 -10.17
N VAL A 107 -12.74 3.41 -9.02
CA VAL A 107 -13.76 4.36 -8.57
C VAL A 107 -13.84 5.61 -9.46
N ALA A 108 -12.69 6.19 -9.81
CA ALA A 108 -12.64 7.46 -10.53
C ALA A 108 -12.73 7.31 -12.06
N LYS A 109 -12.25 6.19 -12.60
CA LYS A 109 -12.11 5.98 -14.06
C LYS A 109 -12.75 4.69 -14.57
N GLN A 110 -13.41 3.89 -13.71
CA GLN A 110 -14.02 2.60 -14.08
C GLN A 110 -13.02 1.59 -14.68
N VAL A 111 -11.73 1.72 -14.35
CA VAL A 111 -10.68 0.82 -14.84
C VAL A 111 -10.49 -0.34 -13.87
N ASN A 112 -10.69 -1.56 -14.36
CA ASN A 112 -10.32 -2.78 -13.64
C ASN A 112 -8.87 -3.16 -13.98
N THR A 113 -8.05 -3.40 -12.96
CA THR A 113 -6.65 -3.81 -13.13
C THR A 113 -6.50 -5.27 -12.73
N THR A 114 -5.67 -6.01 -13.47
CA THR A 114 -5.28 -7.38 -13.11
C THR A 114 -4.30 -7.40 -11.94
N PRO A 115 -4.20 -8.51 -11.17
CA PRO A 115 -3.18 -8.66 -10.13
C PRO A 115 -1.76 -8.41 -10.64
N GLN A 116 -1.44 -8.85 -11.85
CA GLN A 116 -0.14 -8.67 -12.50
C GLN A 116 0.16 -7.19 -12.74
N ALA A 117 -0.81 -6.42 -13.24
CA ALA A 117 -0.65 -4.98 -13.44
C ALA A 117 -0.38 -4.25 -12.11
N VAL A 118 -1.09 -4.64 -11.04
CA VAL A 118 -0.87 -4.08 -9.71
C VAL A 118 0.51 -4.45 -9.16
N ALA A 119 0.96 -5.70 -9.38
CA ALA A 119 2.29 -6.17 -9.00
C ALA A 119 3.42 -5.43 -9.73
N MET A 120 3.25 -5.15 -11.04
CA MET A 120 4.22 -4.37 -11.81
C MET A 120 4.37 -2.96 -11.25
N VAL A 121 3.26 -2.26 -11.00
CA VAL A 121 3.28 -0.91 -10.40
C VAL A 121 3.98 -0.92 -9.03
N ALA A 122 3.68 -1.91 -8.19
CA ALA A 122 4.34 -2.05 -6.90
C ALA A 122 5.86 -2.30 -7.03
N THR A 123 6.27 -3.13 -7.99
CA THR A 123 7.67 -3.47 -8.25
C THR A 123 8.46 -2.26 -8.77
N GLU A 124 7.86 -1.48 -9.66
CA GLU A 124 8.44 -0.23 -10.15
C GLU A 124 8.64 0.77 -9.01
N ALA A 125 7.62 0.97 -8.18
CA ALA A 125 7.68 1.85 -7.01
C ALA A 125 8.74 1.38 -6.01
N LEU A 126 8.87 0.06 -5.80
CA LEU A 126 9.90 -0.52 -4.93
C LEU A 126 11.31 -0.31 -5.51
N GLY A 127 11.48 -0.43 -6.83
CA GLY A 127 12.73 -0.12 -7.52
C GLY A 127 13.12 1.35 -7.34
N TRP A 128 12.16 2.27 -7.47
CA TRP A 128 12.39 3.69 -7.19
C TRP A 128 12.80 3.94 -5.75
N TYR A 129 12.10 3.33 -4.78
CA TYR A 129 12.44 3.44 -3.36
C TYR A 129 13.86 2.94 -3.05
N ARG A 130 14.25 1.78 -3.60
CA ARG A 130 15.58 1.21 -3.42
C ARG A 130 16.68 2.09 -4.01
N ARG A 131 16.46 2.69 -5.19
CA ARG A 131 17.42 3.63 -5.80
C ARG A 131 17.61 4.88 -4.96
N LYS A 132 16.52 5.50 -4.49
CA LYS A 132 16.60 6.68 -3.62
C LYS A 132 17.20 6.38 -2.25
N GLY A 133 16.95 5.19 -1.69
CA GLY A 133 17.56 4.75 -0.43
C GLY A 133 19.05 4.41 -0.54
N ALA A 134 19.52 4.03 -1.74
CA ALA A 134 20.94 3.78 -2.03
C ALA A 134 21.73 5.08 -2.30
N SER A 135 21.03 6.16 -2.65
CA SER A 135 21.60 7.51 -2.63
C SER A 135 21.71 7.97 -1.17
N THR A 136 22.82 7.64 -0.50
CA THR A 136 23.23 8.39 0.71
C THR A 136 23.20 9.89 0.40
N PRO A 137 22.80 10.76 1.34
CA PRO A 137 22.97 12.19 1.15
C PRO A 137 24.46 12.49 1.14
N GLY A 138 25.03 12.55 -0.06
CA GLY A 138 26.29 13.26 -0.28
C GLY A 138 26.03 14.74 -0.05
N GLU A 139 26.86 15.35 0.79
CA GLU A 139 26.95 16.79 0.97
C GLU A 139 26.77 17.54 -0.36
N GLY A 140 25.80 18.44 -0.39
CA GLY A 140 25.46 19.20 -1.59
C GLY A 140 24.03 19.69 -1.53
N SER A 141 23.72 20.51 -0.52
CA SER A 141 22.48 21.27 -0.45
C SER A 141 22.38 22.19 -1.69
N PRO A 142 21.32 22.10 -2.52
CA PRO A 142 20.90 23.21 -3.34
C PRO A 142 19.96 24.05 -2.48
N THR A 143 20.42 25.25 -2.17
CA THR A 143 19.71 26.34 -1.52
C THR A 143 18.25 26.43 -1.98
N THR A 144 17.32 26.44 -1.02
CA THR A 144 15.95 26.88 -1.24
C THR A 144 15.96 28.34 -1.72
N PRO A 145 15.21 28.72 -2.76
CA PRO A 145 14.97 30.11 -3.09
C PRO A 145 14.17 30.76 -1.95
N LYS A 146 14.69 31.84 -1.37
CA LYS A 146 13.93 32.68 -0.42
C LYS A 146 12.75 33.32 -1.16
N VAL A 147 11.53 32.99 -0.73
CA VAL A 147 10.33 33.74 -1.10
C VAL A 147 10.35 35.08 -0.34
N PRO A 148 10.26 36.25 -0.99
CA PRO A 148 10.21 37.51 -0.28
C PRO A 148 8.90 37.64 0.50
N ALA A 149 8.99 38.12 1.74
CA ALA A 149 7.84 38.43 2.57
C ALA A 149 7.01 39.55 1.93
N ALA A 150 5.69 39.35 1.87
CA ALA A 150 4.74 40.38 1.47
C ALA A 150 4.66 41.43 2.58
N THR A 151 4.93 42.69 2.24
CA THR A 151 4.69 43.84 3.10
C THR A 151 3.20 44.18 3.05
N ALA A 152 2.59 44.37 4.22
CA ALA A 152 1.25 44.93 4.39
C ALA A 152 1.23 46.44 4.12
#